data_AF-A0A553KVD6-F1
#
_entry.id   AF-A0A553KVD6-F1
#
_cell.length_a   1.000
_cell.length_b   1.000
_cell.length_c   1.000
_cell.angle_alpha   90.00
_cell.angle_beta   90.00
_cell.angle_gamma   90.00
#
_symmetry.space_group_name_H-M   'P 1'
#
loop_
_entity.id
_entity.type
_entity.pdbx_description
1 polymer ?
#
loop_
_entity_poly.entity_id
_entity_poly.type
_entity_poly.pdbx_seq_one_letter_code
_entity_poly.pdbx_strand_id
1 'polypeptide(L)' 'MARTPKYPITVLFEEDLRIETFNSEIELITTLEWFNNEEEEIKVIDVTGARVILRIEALELKKFEYKS' A
#
# COMPACT_ATOMS: atom_id res chain seq x y z
N MET A 1 7.04 -18.94 -7.59
CA MET A 1 6.02 -17.95 -7.99
C MET A 1 6.08 -16.82 -6.98
N ALA A 2 6.50 -15.62 -7.40
CA ALA A 2 6.41 -14.44 -6.54
C ALA A 2 4.92 -14.23 -6.23
N ARG A 3 4.55 -14.19 -4.95
CA ARG A 3 3.17 -13.93 -4.55
C ARG A 3 2.96 -12.42 -4.60
N THR A 4 1.99 -11.97 -5.38
CA THR A 4 1.58 -10.56 -5.41
C THR A 4 0.66 -10.28 -4.21
N PRO A 5 0.77 -9.10 -3.57
CA PRO A 5 -0.18 -8.70 -2.53
C PRO A 5 -1.62 -8.71 -3.03
N LYS A 6 -2.56 -9.00 -2.13
CA LYS A 6 -3.98 -9.16 -2.47
C LYS A 6 -4.83 -8.03 -1.91
N TYR A 7 -5.66 -7.47 -2.77
CA TYR A 7 -6.70 -6.53 -2.35
C TYR A 7 -7.74 -7.20 -1.43
N PRO A 8 -8.40 -6.42 -0.56
CA PRO A 8 -8.14 -5.01 -0.26
C PRO A 8 -6.78 -4.75 0.40
N ILE A 9 -6.20 -3.57 0.13
CA ILE A 9 -4.97 -3.07 0.76
C ILE A 9 -5.35 -2.03 1.82
N THR A 10 -4.81 -2.19 3.03
CA THR A 10 -5.04 -1.24 4.12
C THR A 10 -3.76 -0.49 4.44
N VAL A 11 -3.84 0.84 4.47
CA VAL A 11 -2.75 1.76 4.81
C VAL A 11 -3.07 2.39 6.16
N LEU A 12 -2.14 2.26 7.10
CA LEU A 12 -2.21 2.86 8.43
C LEU A 12 -1.22 4.01 8.50
N PHE A 13 -1.75 5.24 8.51
CA PHE A 13 -0.99 6.47 8.70
C PHE A 13 -0.86 6.74 10.20
N GLU A 14 0.31 6.44 10.78
CA GLU A 14 0.53 6.54 12.23
C GLU A 14 0.51 7.99 12.73
N GLU A 15 0.91 8.96 11.90
CA GLU A 15 0.95 10.39 12.26
C GLU A 15 -0.45 10.93 12.62
N ASP A 16 -1.46 10.56 11.84
CA ASP A 16 -2.84 11.07 11.98
C ASP A 16 -3.82 10.04 12.55
N LEU A 17 -3.32 8.86 12.98
CA LEU A 17 -4.14 7.70 13.40
C LEU A 17 -5.22 7.32 12.37
N ARG A 18 -4.95 7.57 11.09
CA ARG A 18 -5.88 7.36 10.00
C ARG A 18 -5.66 5.99 9.37
N ILE A 19 -6.74 5.27 9.13
CA ILE A 19 -6.73 3.97 8.45
C ILE A 19 -7.57 4.09 7.19
N GLU A 20 -6.96 3.83 6.05
CA GLU A 20 -7.64 3.80 4.75
C GLU A 20 -7.52 2.42 4.12
N THR A 21 -8.61 1.94 3.54
CA THR A 21 -8.68 0.62 2.88
C THR A 21 -9.12 0.80 1.44
N PHE A 22 -8.33 0.25 0.52
CA PHE A 22 -8.51 0.36 -0.92
C PHE A 22 -8.87 -1.01 -1.49
N ASN A 23 -9.99 -1.10 -2.20
CA ASN A 23 -10.52 -2.37 -2.72
C ASN A 23 -9.95 -2.75 -4.08
N SER A 24 -9.32 -1.80 -4.76
CA SER A 24 -8.73 -2.01 -6.08
C SER A 24 -7.47 -1.16 -6.27
N GLU A 25 -6.68 -1.54 -7.27
CA GLU A 25 -5.50 -0.81 -7.68
C GLU A 25 -5.81 0.62 -8.12
N ILE A 26 -6.92 0.79 -8.85
CA ILE A 26 -7.34 2.11 -9.34
C ILE A 26 -7.63 3.05 -8.16
N GLU A 27 -8.41 2.61 -7.16
CA GLU A 27 -8.68 3.41 -5.95
C GLU A 27 -7.39 3.77 -5.22
N LEU A 28 -6.50 2.80 -5.05
CA LEU A 28 -5.22 2.96 -4.36
C LEU A 28 -4.34 4.02 -5.05
N ILE A 29 -4.13 3.87 -6.36
CA ILE A 29 -3.26 4.74 -7.15
C ILE A 29 -3.82 6.16 -7.24
N THR A 30 -5.12 6.30 -7.49
CA THR A 30 -5.77 7.61 -7.67
C THR A 30 -5.92 8.39 -6.38
N THR A 31 -6.01 7.72 -5.23
CA THR A 31 -6.10 8.39 -3.92
C THR A 31 -4.73 8.79 -3.40
N LEU A 32 -3.74 7.90 -3.53
CA LEU A 32 -2.43 8.14 -2.94
C LEU A 32 -1.53 9.00 -3.82
N GLU A 33 -1.61 8.89 -5.16
CA GLU A 33 -0.88 9.65 -6.20
C GLU A 33 0.66 9.64 -6.13
N TRP A 34 1.21 9.98 -4.96
CA TRP A 34 2.61 9.97 -4.54
C TRP A 34 2.70 9.36 -3.14
N PHE A 35 3.22 8.14 -3.03
CA PHE A 35 3.27 7.41 -1.77
C PHE A 35 4.45 6.44 -1.72
N ASN A 36 5.16 6.37 -0.59
CA ASN A 36 6.29 5.46 -0.41
C ASN A 36 6.42 5.00 1.05
N ASN A 37 6.00 3.76 1.35
CA ASN A 37 6.14 3.21 2.71
C ASN A 37 7.45 2.44 2.96
N GLU A 38 8.38 2.46 1.99
CA GLU A 38 9.69 1.83 2.17
C GLU A 38 10.59 2.68 3.09
N GLU A 39 10.41 4.00 3.05
CA GLU A 39 11.19 4.98 3.81
C GLU A 39 10.40 5.60 4.97
N GLU A 40 9.07 5.56 4.91
CA GLU A 40 8.18 6.17 5.91
C GLU A 40 7.72 5.14 6.97
N GLU A 41 7.39 5.61 8.19
CA GLU A 41 6.77 4.80 9.26
C GLU A 41 5.27 4.51 8.97
N ILE A 42 4.93 4.21 7.71
CA ILE A 42 3.56 3.89 7.30
C ILE A 42 3.41 2.38 7.14
N LYS A 43 2.42 1.81 7.83
CA LYS A 43 2.17 0.38 7.78
C LYS A 43 1.14 0.06 6.70
N VAL A 44 1.56 -0.68 5.68
CA VAL A 44 0.69 -1.19 4.61
C VAL A 44 0.53 -2.70 4.75
N ILE A 45 -0.71 -3.18 4.74
CA ILE A 45 -1.05 -4.61 4.84
C ILE A 45 -2.06 -5.03 3.77
N ASP A 46 -2.00 -6.30 3.38
CA ASP A 46 -2.96 -6.91 2.47
C ASP A 46 -4.17 -7.52 3.22
N VAL A 47 -5.13 -8.08 2.48
CA VAL A 47 -6.33 -8.74 3.06
C VAL A 47 -6.01 -9.89 4.02
N THR A 48 -4.82 -10.49 3.92
CA THR A 48 -4.37 -11.58 4.81
C THR A 48 -3.66 -11.05 6.06
N GLY A 49 -3.47 -9.73 6.15
CA GLY A 49 -2.69 -9.08 7.21
C GLY A 49 -1.18 -9.10 6.97
N ALA A 50 -0.72 -9.58 5.81
CA ALA A 50 0.69 -9.60 5.46
C ALA A 50 1.19 -8.19 5.12
N ARG A 51 2.42 -7.85 5.54
CA ARG A 51 3.01 -6.53 5.27
C ARG A 51 3.39 -6.38 3.80
N VAL A 52 3.14 -5.20 3.27
CA VAL A 52 3.36 -4.88 1.85
C VAL A 52 4.28 -3.66 1.75
N ILE A 53 5.18 -3.71 0.76
CA ILE A 53 5.90 -2.55 0.25
C ILE A 53 5.07 -1.99 -0.90
N LEU A 54 4.70 -0.73 -0.79
CA LEU A 54 3.91 0.01 -1.76
C LEU A 54 4.64 1.31 -2.11
N ARG A 55 4.92 1.50 -3.40
CA ARG A 55 5.44 2.75 -3.97
C ARG A 55 4.58 3.18 -5.14
N ILE A 56 4.05 4.38 -5.08
CA ILE A 56 3.24 5.01 -6.12
C ILE A 56 3.89 6.34 -6.48
N GLU A 57 4.08 6.58 -7.78
CA GLU A 57 4.63 7.83 -8.29
C GLU A 57 3.84 8.26 -9.52
N ALA A 58 3.36 9.51 -9.53
CA ALA A 58 2.65 10.09 -10.65
C ALA A 58 1.51 9.17 -11.19
N LEU A 59 0.68 8.65 -10.28
CA LEU A 59 -0.41 7.73 -10.59
C LEU A 59 0.04 6.37 -11.20
N GLU A 60 1.25 5.91 -10.85
CA GLU A 60 1.76 4.61 -11.30
C GLU A 60 2.34 3.81 -10.13
N LEU A 61 1.97 2.52 -10.06
CA LEU A 61 2.44 1.59 -9.04
C LEU A 61 3.86 1.10 -9.40
N LYS A 62 4.88 1.67 -8.75
CA LYS A 62 6.30 1.38 -8.99
C LYS A 62 6.79 0.15 -8.22
N LYS A 63 6.25 -0.11 -7.03
CA LYS A 63 6.52 -1.32 -6.24
C LYS A 63 5.25 -1.80 -5.56
N PHE A 64 5.03 -3.11 -5.59
CA PHE A 64 3.93 -3.77 -4.90
C PHE A 64 4.26 -5.23 -4.62
N GLU A 65 4.88 -5.47 -3.47
CA GLU A 65 5.40 -6.78 -3.08
C GLU A 65 5.32 -6.99 -1.56
N TYR A 66 5.40 -8.24 -1.13
CA TYR A 66 5.40 -8.54 0.31
C TYR A 66 6.72 -8.11 0.96
N LYS A 67 6.62 -7.43 2.10
CA LYS A 67 7.77 -7.10 2.94
C LYS A 67 8.23 -8.39 3.64
N SER A 68 9.42 -8.87 3.27
CA SER A 68 10.07 -10.04 3.89
C SER A 68 10.64 -9.71 5.27
#